data_AF-A0A821G759-F1
#
_entry.id   AF-A0A821G759-F1
#
_cell.length_a   1.000
_cell.length_b   1.000
_cell.length_c   1.000
_cell.angle_alpha   90.00
_cell.angle_beta   90.00
_cell.angle_gamma   90.00
#
_symmetry.space_group_name_H-M   'P 1'
#
loop_
_entity.id
_entity.type
_entity.pdbx_description
1 polymer ?
#
loop_
_entity_poly.entity_id
_entity_poly.type
_entity_poly.pdbx_seq_one_letter_code
_entity_poly.pdbx_strand_id
1 'polypeptide(L)'
;GQIERFNATMDAKIAALSNEKRTNWDEKLPFVTFNYNTTIHRTTNQIPFELIYGRKPILPFDQQQPLVTLSQDPEHKTKLNQHLSVLT
;
A
#
# COMPACT_ATOMS: atom_id res chain seq x y z
N GLY A 1 -6.66 -27.62 11.50
CA GLY A 1 -6.85 -27.61 10.04
C GLY A 1 -6.12 -26.45 9.36
N GLN A 2 -5.96 -26.50 8.03
CA GLN A 2 -5.39 -25.37 7.26
C GLN A 2 -6.31 -24.13 7.31
N ILE A 3 -7.62 -24.35 7.28
CA ILE A 3 -8.64 -23.29 7.41
C ILE A 3 -8.55 -22.62 8.78
N GLU A 4 -8.42 -23.38 9.87
CA GLU A 4 -8.29 -22.82 11.22
C GLU A 4 -7.05 -21.92 11.36
N ARG A 5 -5.90 -22.34 10.80
CA ARG A 5 -4.68 -21.53 10.80
C ARG A 5 -4.83 -20.25 9.97
N PHE A 6 -5.52 -20.36 8.84
CA PHE A 6 -5.85 -19.20 8.00
C PHE A 6 -6.72 -18.21 8.77
N ASN A 7 -7.83 -18.67 9.36
CA ASN A 7 -8.75 -17.83 10.13
C ASN A 7 -8.02 -17.17 11.30
N ALA A 8 -7.23 -17.92 12.09
CA ALA A 8 -6.46 -17.36 13.19
C ALA A 8 -5.47 -16.25 12.73
N THR A 9 -4.85 -16.42 11.56
CA THR A 9 -3.95 -15.40 10.99
C THR A 9 -4.73 -14.15 10.58
N MET A 10 -5.89 -14.32 9.94
CA MET A 10 -6.74 -13.21 9.53
C MET A 10 -7.28 -12.45 10.74
N ASP A 11 -7.77 -13.16 11.75
CA ASP A 11 -8.28 -12.58 13.00
C ASP A 11 -7.20 -11.77 13.71
N ALA A 12 -5.97 -12.30 13.82
CA ALA A 12 -4.85 -11.59 14.42
C ALA A 12 -4.51 -10.29 13.66
N LYS A 13 -4.49 -10.34 12.32
CA LYS A 13 -4.22 -9.16 11.48
C LYS A 13 -5.34 -8.12 11.57
N ILE A 14 -6.60 -8.54 11.54
CA ILE A 14 -7.76 -7.66 11.69
C ILE A 14 -7.73 -6.99 13.06
N ALA A 15 -7.49 -7.76 14.12
CA ALA A 15 -7.40 -7.23 15.49
C ALA A 15 -6.26 -6.21 15.64
N ALA A 16 -5.12 -6.43 14.97
CA ALA A 16 -3.98 -5.51 15.03
C ALA A 16 -4.23 -4.18 14.30
N LEU A 17 -5.07 -4.16 13.26
CA LEU A 17 -5.39 -2.95 12.49
C LEU A 17 -6.68 -2.25 12.95
N SER A 18 -7.51 -2.93 13.73
CA SER A 18 -8.75 -2.38 14.26
C SER A 18 -8.48 -1.37 15.38
N ASN A 19 -9.44 -0.48 15.61
CA ASN A 19 -9.42 0.39 16.79
C ASN A 19 -9.55 -0.43 18.08
N GLU A 20 -9.30 0.21 19.24
CA GLU A 20 -9.36 -0.45 20.55
C GLU A 20 -10.71 -1.15 20.81
N LYS A 21 -11.80 -0.55 20.34
CA LYS A 21 -13.16 -1.06 20.48
C LYS A 21 -13.52 -2.16 19.45
N ARG A 22 -12.64 -2.44 18.49
CA ARG A 22 -12.82 -3.39 17.39
C ARG A 22 -14.09 -3.18 16.56
N THR A 23 -14.57 -1.94 16.46
CA THR A 23 -15.83 -1.63 15.75
C THR A 23 -15.65 -1.40 14.25
N ASN A 24 -14.43 -1.16 13.80
CA ASN A 24 -14.09 -0.84 12.40
C ASN A 24 -13.36 -2.00 11.70
N TRP A 25 -13.59 -3.23 12.13
CA TRP A 25 -12.91 -4.42 11.62
C TRP A 25 -13.18 -4.64 10.12
N ASP A 26 -14.39 -4.31 9.68
CA ASP A 26 -14.90 -4.40 8.32
C ASP A 26 -14.15 -3.43 7.39
N GLU A 27 -13.88 -2.21 7.85
CA GLU A 27 -13.06 -1.24 7.13
C GLU A 27 -11.61 -1.74 6.94
N LYS A 28 -11.10 -2.60 7.84
CA LYS A 28 -9.73 -3.14 7.75
C LYS A 28 -9.61 -4.36 6.86
N LEU A 29 -10.73 -5.04 6.58
CA LEU A 29 -10.76 -6.29 5.84
C LEU A 29 -10.09 -6.21 4.45
N PRO A 30 -10.30 -5.16 3.62
CA PRO A 30 -9.62 -5.04 2.33
C PRO A 30 -8.10 -4.94 2.47
N PHE A 31 -7.61 -4.22 3.49
CA PHE A 31 -6.17 -4.04 3.74
C PHE A 31 -5.51 -5.34 4.19
N VAL A 32 -6.16 -6.07 5.11
CA VAL A 32 -5.66 -7.38 5.57
C VAL A 32 -5.62 -8.37 4.42
N THR A 33 -6.68 -8.42 3.60
CA THR A 33 -6.77 -9.30 2.44
C THR A 33 -5.70 -8.97 1.40
N PHE A 34 -5.51 -7.69 1.11
CA PHE A 34 -4.44 -7.22 0.21
C PHE A 34 -3.08 -7.66 0.73
N ASN A 35 -2.76 -7.35 2.00
CA ASN A 35 -1.48 -7.73 2.60
C ASN A 35 -1.26 -9.25 2.57
N TYR A 36 -2.27 -10.05 2.91
CA TYR A 36 -2.19 -11.51 2.86
C TYR A 36 -1.87 -12.00 1.43
N ASN A 37 -2.56 -11.47 0.42
CA ASN A 37 -2.38 -11.91 -0.96
C ASN A 37 -1.04 -11.49 -1.56
N THR A 38 -0.44 -10.38 -1.10
CA THR A 38 0.79 -9.82 -1.70
C THR A 38 2.06 -10.05 -0.89
N THR A 39 1.98 -10.70 0.27
CA THR A 39 3.14 -11.00 1.13
C THR A 39 3.64 -12.43 0.92
N ILE A 40 4.96 -12.63 1.04
CA ILE A 40 5.56 -13.97 1.04
C ILE A 40 5.12 -14.72 2.30
N HIS A 41 4.48 -15.87 2.11
CA HIS A 41 4.07 -16.75 3.19
C HIS A 41 5.23 -17.60 3.69
N ARG A 42 5.53 -17.56 4.99
CA ARG A 42 6.66 -18.27 5.60
C ARG A 42 6.68 -19.78 5.33
N THR A 43 5.51 -20.42 5.31
CA THR A 43 5.40 -21.88 5.16
C THR A 43 5.66 -22.36 3.74
N THR A 44 5.31 -21.56 2.74
CA THR A 44 5.42 -21.93 1.31
C THR A 44 6.55 -21.19 0.62
N ASN A 45 7.08 -20.12 1.24
CA ASN A 45 8.00 -19.16 0.65
C ASN A 45 7.48 -18.57 -0.68
N GLN A 46 6.15 -18.43 -0.80
CA GLN A 46 5.46 -17.99 -2.00
C GLN A 46 4.43 -16.90 -1.69
N ILE A 47 4.09 -16.10 -2.69
CA ILE A 47 3.06 -15.06 -2.60
C ILE A 47 1.73 -15.65 -3.10
N PRO A 48 0.65 -15.67 -2.30
CA PRO A 48 -0.63 -16.28 -2.71
C PRO A 48 -1.20 -15.70 -4.02
N PHE A 49 -1.06 -14.40 -4.25
CA PHE A 49 -1.47 -13.76 -5.51
C PHE A 49 -0.72 -14.36 -6.73
N GLU A 50 0.59 -14.57 -6.61
CA GLU A 50 1.39 -15.14 -7.70
C GLU A 50 0.96 -16.56 -8.04
N LEU A 51 0.58 -17.35 -7.03
CA LEU A 51 0.11 -18.72 -7.23
C LEU A 51 -1.23 -18.79 -7.96
N ILE A 52 -2.13 -17.83 -7.72
CA ILE A 52 -3.45 -17.79 -8.33
C ILE A 52 -3.40 -17.19 -9.74
N TYR A 53 -2.62 -16.12 -9.93
CA TYR A 53 -2.66 -15.32 -11.16
C TYR A 53 -1.44 -15.49 -12.06
N GLY A 54 -0.41 -16.23 -11.65
CA GLY A 54 0.79 -16.49 -12.45
C GLY A 54 1.66 -15.25 -12.72
N ARG A 55 1.44 -14.14 -12.01
CA ARG A 55 2.22 -12.90 -12.14
C ARG A 55 2.41 -12.24 -10.79
N LYS A 56 3.46 -11.42 -10.67
CA LYS A 56 3.69 -10.59 -9.48
C LYS A 56 2.55 -9.57 -9.28
N PRO A 57 2.12 -9.31 -8.04
CA PRO A 57 1.24 -8.19 -7.77
C PRO A 57 1.96 -6.88 -8.11
N ILE A 58 1.24 -5.92 -8.70
CA ILE A 58 1.75 -4.56 -8.91
C ILE A 58 1.28 -3.76 -7.71
N LEU A 59 2.22 -3.27 -6.89
CA LEU A 59 1.90 -2.56 -5.67
C LEU A 59 1.82 -1.04 -5.95
N PRO A 60 1.04 -0.27 -5.19
CA PRO A 60 0.89 1.17 -5.43
C PRO A 60 2.22 1.95 -5.41
N PHE A 61 3.23 1.45 -4.69
CA PHE A 61 4.57 2.02 -4.64
C PHE A 61 5.51 1.52 -5.76
N ASP A 62 5.15 0.43 -6.45
CA ASP A 62 5.85 0.00 -7.67
C ASP A 62 5.49 0.90 -8.86
N GLN A 63 4.34 1.57 -8.79
CA GLN A 63 4.00 2.64 -9.72
C GLN A 63 4.88 3.85 -9.38
N GLN A 64 5.98 3.99 -10.12
CA GLN A 64 6.68 5.26 -10.22
C GLN A 64 5.66 6.29 -10.71
N GLN A 65 5.11 7.09 -9.79
CA GLN A 65 4.43 8.30 -10.20
C GLN A 65 5.48 9.11 -10.95
N PRO A 66 5.21 9.56 -12.19
CA PRO A 66 6.12 10.50 -12.84
C PRO A 66 6.32 11.63 -11.85
N LEU A 67 7.59 11.93 -11.52
CA LEU A 67 7.95 12.98 -10.58
C LEU A 67 7.10 14.20 -10.93
N VAL A 68 6.08 14.47 -10.10
CA VAL A 68 5.25 15.65 -10.27
C VAL A 68 6.21 16.79 -9.93
N THR A 69 6.88 17.31 -10.95
CA THR A 69 7.43 18.65 -10.88
C THR A 69 6.25 19.48 -10.43
N LEU A 70 6.32 20.09 -9.25
CA LEU A 70 5.22 20.80 -8.55
C LEU A 70 4.55 21.90 -9.40
N SER A 71 4.98 22.02 -10.66
CA SER A 71 4.41 22.80 -11.70
C SER A 71 4.49 22.04 -13.02
N GLN A 72 3.33 21.81 -13.65
CA GLN A 72 3.25 21.52 -15.10
C GLN A 72 3.59 22.76 -15.95
N ASP A 73 3.67 23.95 -15.35
CA ASP A 73 4.10 25.18 -15.99
C ASP A 73 5.64 25.16 -16.18
N PRO A 74 6.13 25.14 -17.45
CA PRO A 74 7.55 25.17 -17.79
C PRO A 74 8.30 26.37 -17.19
N GLU A 75 7.60 27.45 -16.86
CA GLU A 75 8.16 28.70 -16.38
C GLU A 75 8.19 28.81 -14.85
N HIS A 76 7.69 27.82 -14.10
CA HIS A 76 7.60 27.93 -12.64
C HIS A 76 8.94 28.15 -11.96
N LYS A 77 10.01 27.54 -12.45
CA LYS A 77 11.37 27.83 -11.94
C LYS A 77 11.73 29.31 -12.17
N THR A 78 11.37 29.86 -13.32
CA THR A 78 11.63 31.27 -13.68
C THR A 78 10.80 32.21 -12.81
N LYS A 79 9.50 31.95 -12.64
CA LYS A 79 8.59 32.73 -11.78
C LYS A 79 9.01 32.71 -10.32
N LEU A 80 9.42 31.54 -9.84
CA LEU A 80 9.96 31.38 -8.48
C LEU A 80 11.23 32.20 -8.28
N ASN A 81 12.18 32.11 -9.20
CA ASN A 81 13.42 32.87 -9.12
C ASN A 81 13.19 34.38 -9.22
N GLN A 82 12.26 34.81 -10.07
CA GLN A 82 11.84 36.21 -10.15
C GLN A 82 11.23 36.68 -8.83
N HIS A 83 10.31 35.91 -8.23
CA HIS A 83 9.70 36.28 -6.95
C HIS A 83 10.72 36.34 -5.80
N LEU A 84 11.63 35.36 -5.73
CA LEU A 84 12.69 35.34 -4.73
C LEU A 84 13.66 36.52 -4.88
N SER A 85 13.94 36.96 -6.11
CA SER A 85 14.79 38.13 -6.36
C SER A 85 14.17 39.46 -5.93
N VAL A 86 12.86 39.51 -5.70
CA VAL A 86 12.17 40.70 -5.18
C VAL A 86 12.24 40.76 -3.64
N LEU A 87 12.49 39.63 -2.99
CA LEU A 87 12.55 39.49 -1.52
C LEU A 87 13.97 39.62 -0.95
N THR A 88 14.98 39.73 -1.81
CA THR A 88 16.40 39.90 -1.47
C THR A 88 16.93 41.20 -2.03
#